data_AF-A0A4P9W747-F1
#
_entry.id   AF-A0A4P9W747-F1
#
_cell.length_a   1.000
_cell.length_b   1.000
_cell.length_c   1.000
_cell.angle_alpha   90.00
_cell.angle_beta   90.00
_cell.angle_gamma   90.00
#
_symmetry.space_group_name_H-M   'P 1'
#
loop_
_entity.id
_entity.type
_entity.pdbx_description
1 polymer ?
#
loop_
_entity_poly.entity_id
_entity_poly.type
_entity_poly.pdbx_seq_one_letter_code
_entity_poly.pdbx_strand_id
1 'polypeptide(L)'
;MSQAFETDSRLTLPCLRLRQSSHVVSLVAAYDLVKYMRIIPPVPATAQQLCEYHSDDYIDFLLTAETLDSTTESFTELAEEFGLQYDCPVFPGMANYVTHVAGGSLSAARALADGDCDVAIHWDGGRDEASGFCYVNDIVLAIGQLQETFPRIMYIDIDVHHGDGVEKAFAFSPRVLTVSFHRQELGFFPGETLVGS
;
A
#
# COMPACT_ATOMS: atom_id res chain seq x y z
N MET A 1 -7.89 -6.78 -32.54
CA MET A 1 -7.37 -5.40 -32.69
C MET A 1 -6.68 -5.04 -31.40
N SER A 2 -5.35 -4.93 -31.45
CA SER A 2 -4.48 -4.63 -30.30
C SER A 2 -4.71 -3.19 -29.87
N GLN A 3 -5.29 -2.96 -28.69
CA GLN A 3 -5.06 -1.71 -27.98
C GLN A 3 -3.71 -1.88 -27.29
N ALA A 4 -2.72 -1.16 -27.79
CA ALA A 4 -1.40 -1.10 -27.19
C ALA A 4 -1.55 -0.60 -25.74
N PHE A 5 -0.86 -1.28 -24.82
CA PHE A 5 -0.55 -0.73 -23.51
C PHE A 5 0.34 0.50 -23.73
N GLU A 6 -0.26 1.67 -23.96
CA GLU A 6 0.43 2.93 -23.77
C GLU A 6 0.65 3.08 -22.27
N THR A 7 1.83 2.67 -21.81
CA THR A 7 2.36 3.13 -20.55
C THR A 7 2.48 4.65 -20.67
N ASP A 8 1.55 5.38 -20.05
CA ASP A 8 1.65 6.84 -19.98
C ASP A 8 2.98 7.18 -19.29
N SER A 9 3.93 7.67 -20.09
CA SER A 9 5.25 8.12 -19.67
C SER A 9 5.22 9.22 -18.58
N ARG A 10 4.03 9.76 -18.26
CA ARG A 10 3.82 10.75 -17.19
C ARG A 10 3.62 10.12 -15.80
N LEU A 11 3.40 8.81 -15.71
CA LEU A 11 3.26 8.09 -14.43
C LEU A 11 4.57 7.54 -13.86
N THR A 12 5.71 7.84 -14.49
CA THR A 12 7.02 7.49 -13.92
C THR A 12 7.36 8.46 -12.79
N LEU A 13 6.82 8.19 -11.60
CA LEU A 13 7.22 8.85 -10.36
C LEU A 13 8.57 8.28 -9.88
N PRO A 14 9.40 9.06 -9.15
CA PRO A 14 10.80 8.75 -8.90
C PRO A 14 11.06 7.64 -7.87
N CYS A 15 10.04 6.90 -7.43
CA CYS A 15 10.24 5.80 -6.49
C CYS A 15 10.77 4.56 -7.24
N LEU A 16 11.93 4.04 -6.81
CA LEU A 16 12.66 2.94 -7.43
C LEU A 16 11.81 1.68 -7.72
N ARG A 17 10.68 1.48 -7.02
CA ARG A 17 9.82 0.29 -7.14
C ARG A 17 8.65 0.41 -8.13
N LEU A 18 8.20 1.60 -8.54
CA LEU A 18 7.13 1.70 -9.57
C LEU A 18 7.60 1.19 -10.94
N ARG A 19 8.91 1.18 -11.18
CA ARG A 19 9.52 0.51 -12.35
C ARG A 19 9.44 -1.02 -12.28
N GLN A 20 9.27 -1.61 -11.11
CA GLN A 20 9.11 -3.06 -10.98
C GLN A 20 7.72 -3.50 -11.44
N SER A 21 6.70 -2.72 -11.09
CA SER A 21 5.31 -2.99 -11.48
C SER A 21 5.11 -2.90 -12.99
N SER A 22 5.79 -1.96 -13.66
CA SER A 22 5.79 -1.91 -15.13
C SER A 22 6.44 -3.15 -15.75
N HIS A 23 7.49 -3.73 -15.14
CA HIS A 23 8.05 -5.00 -15.58
C HIS A 23 7.10 -6.18 -15.34
N VAL A 24 6.44 -6.24 -14.18
CA VAL A 24 5.44 -7.28 -13.88
C VAL A 24 4.32 -7.23 -14.91
N VAL A 25 3.73 -6.06 -15.13
CA VAL A 25 2.65 -5.87 -16.12
C VAL A 25 3.14 -6.19 -17.55
N SER A 26 4.35 -5.75 -17.91
CA SER A 26 4.92 -6.06 -19.24
C SER A 26 5.14 -7.55 -19.43
N LEU A 27 5.55 -8.29 -18.40
CA LEU A 27 5.68 -9.74 -18.44
C LEU A 27 4.32 -10.42 -18.55
N VAL A 28 3.34 -10.03 -17.72
CA VAL A 28 1.96 -10.54 -17.80
C VAL A 28 1.38 -10.35 -19.21
N ALA A 29 1.65 -9.19 -19.83
CA ALA A 29 1.28 -8.91 -21.21
C ALA A 29 2.07 -9.76 -22.23
N ALA A 30 3.39 -9.89 -22.06
CA ALA A 30 4.24 -10.68 -22.95
C ALA A 30 3.91 -12.18 -22.95
N TYR A 31 3.46 -12.70 -21.81
CA TYR A 31 2.94 -14.07 -21.68
C TYR A 31 1.48 -14.22 -22.12
N ASP A 32 0.84 -13.15 -22.62
CA ASP A 32 -0.54 -13.14 -23.11
C ASP A 32 -1.55 -13.61 -22.04
N LEU A 33 -1.26 -13.35 -20.77
CA LEU A 33 -2.13 -13.70 -19.63
C LEU A 33 -3.28 -12.70 -19.48
N VAL A 34 -3.10 -11.46 -19.97
CA VAL A 34 -4.09 -10.38 -19.92
C VAL A 34 -5.44 -10.80 -20.50
N LYS A 35 -5.47 -11.68 -21.52
CA LYS A 35 -6.73 -12.15 -22.13
C LYS A 35 -7.62 -12.97 -21.19
N TYR A 36 -7.06 -13.47 -20.08
CA TYR A 36 -7.79 -14.22 -19.05
C TYR A 36 -8.18 -13.33 -17.86
N MET A 37 -7.91 -12.03 -17.93
CA MET A 37 -8.11 -11.09 -16.85
C MET A 37 -9.01 -9.94 -17.30
N ARG A 38 -9.82 -9.43 -16.38
CA ARG A 38 -10.52 -8.16 -16.57
C ARG A 38 -9.67 -7.04 -15.97
N ILE A 39 -9.29 -6.06 -16.78
CA ILE A 39 -8.57 -4.88 -16.28
C ILE A 39 -9.58 -3.95 -15.61
N ILE A 40 -9.34 -3.63 -14.34
CA ILE A 40 -10.13 -2.67 -13.58
C ILE A 40 -9.25 -1.43 -13.39
N PRO A 41 -9.66 -0.25 -13.91
CA PRO A 41 -8.89 0.97 -13.69
C PRO A 41 -8.98 1.37 -12.21
N PRO A 42 -7.85 1.64 -11.53
CA PRO A 42 -7.89 2.07 -10.14
C PRO A 42 -8.49 3.47 -10.04
N VAL A 43 -9.38 3.66 -9.07
CA VAL A 43 -9.87 4.99 -8.69
C VAL A 43 -8.98 5.51 -7.56
N PRO A 44 -8.31 6.68 -7.70
CA PRO A 44 -7.50 7.24 -6.62
C PRO A 44 -8.32 7.39 -5.34
N ALA A 45 -7.73 7.00 -4.21
CA ALA A 45 -8.37 7.12 -2.90
C ALA A 45 -8.59 8.60 -2.54
N THR A 46 -9.74 8.91 -1.94
CA THR A 46 -9.98 10.24 -1.37
C THR A 46 -9.25 10.38 -0.03
N ALA A 47 -8.97 11.61 0.40
CA ALA A 47 -8.42 11.86 1.74
C ALA A 47 -9.29 11.22 2.84
N GLN A 48 -10.62 11.32 2.71
CA GLN A 48 -11.56 10.68 3.63
C GLN A 48 -11.35 9.16 3.72
N GLN A 49 -11.11 8.48 2.60
CA GLN A 49 -10.85 7.04 2.58
C GLN A 49 -9.50 6.70 3.23
N LEU A 50 -8.48 7.53 3.00
CA LEU A 50 -7.18 7.34 3.66
C LEU A 50 -7.29 7.52 5.17
N CYS A 51 -8.09 8.49 5.62
CA CYS A 51 -8.35 8.77 7.04
C CYS A 51 -9.25 7.74 7.74
N GLU A 52 -9.75 6.72 7.04
CA GLU A 52 -10.46 5.59 7.71
C GLU A 52 -9.53 4.80 8.64
N TYR A 53 -8.21 4.89 8.43
CA TYR A 53 -7.19 4.30 9.30
C TYR A 53 -6.13 5.30 9.74
N HIS A 54 -5.64 6.14 8.82
CA HIS A 54 -4.58 7.10 9.10
C HIS A 54 -5.12 8.36 9.78
N SER A 55 -4.29 9.09 10.53
CA SER A 55 -4.70 10.38 11.10
C SER A 55 -4.84 11.46 10.03
N ASP A 56 -5.75 12.41 10.26
CA ASP A 56 -5.97 13.54 9.35
C ASP A 56 -4.67 14.34 9.13
N ASP A 57 -3.95 14.66 10.21
CA ASP A 57 -2.69 15.43 10.15
C ASP A 57 -1.62 14.72 9.30
N TYR A 58 -1.54 13.38 9.39
CA TYR A 58 -0.58 12.60 8.60
C TYR A 58 -0.96 12.59 7.11
N ILE A 59 -2.25 12.38 6.80
CA ILE A 59 -2.72 12.39 5.41
C ILE A 59 -2.57 13.78 4.78
N ASP A 60 -2.93 14.84 5.51
CA ASP A 60 -2.75 16.21 5.05
C ASP A 60 -1.27 16.51 4.77
N PHE A 61 -0.35 16.04 5.62
CA PHE A 61 1.08 16.17 5.37
C PHE A 61 1.49 15.39 4.11
N LEU A 62 1.14 14.11 3.97
CA LEU A 62 1.49 13.32 2.78
C LEU A 62 0.99 13.93 1.46
N LEU A 63 -0.20 14.53 1.48
CA LEU A 63 -0.82 15.12 0.30
C LEU A 63 -0.25 16.50 -0.06
N THR A 64 0.40 17.19 0.89
CA THR A 64 0.89 18.56 0.69
C THR A 64 2.42 18.70 0.78
N ALA A 65 3.14 17.71 1.31
CA ALA A 65 4.56 17.78 1.61
C ALA A 65 5.44 18.16 0.41
N GLU A 66 5.06 17.76 -0.80
CA GLU A 66 5.81 18.13 -2.01
C GLU A 66 5.76 19.62 -2.36
N THR A 67 4.79 20.36 -1.80
CA THR A 67 4.61 21.81 -2.01
C THR A 67 5.26 22.66 -0.92
N LEU A 68 5.67 22.03 0.19
CA LEU A 68 6.29 22.69 1.33
C LEU A 68 7.78 22.92 1.10
N ASP A 69 8.33 23.95 1.74
CA ASP A 69 9.77 24.20 1.73
C ASP A 69 10.48 23.21 2.66
N SER A 70 11.11 22.20 2.05
CA SER A 70 11.83 21.15 2.74
C SER A 70 13.09 21.62 3.49
N THR A 71 13.50 22.88 3.33
CA THR A 71 14.65 23.45 4.05
C THR A 71 14.27 24.05 5.41
N THR A 72 12.98 24.12 5.72
CA THR A 72 12.49 24.65 7.00
C THR A 72 12.64 23.64 8.12
N GLU A 73 12.98 24.12 9.33
CA GLU A 73 13.04 23.28 10.54
C GLU A 73 11.69 22.61 10.81
N SER A 74 10.58 23.34 10.66
CA SER A 74 9.22 22.82 10.86
C SER A 74 8.87 21.65 9.94
N PHE A 75 9.33 21.68 8.68
CA PHE A 75 9.12 20.55 7.77
C PHE A 75 9.92 19.33 8.22
N THR A 76 11.16 19.55 8.65
CA THR A 76 12.06 18.47 9.08
C THR A 76 11.54 17.78 10.33
N GLU A 77 11.04 18.55 11.30
CA GLU A 77 10.42 18.06 12.53
C GLU A 77 9.16 17.23 12.24
N LEU A 78 8.23 17.74 11.41
CA LEU A 78 7.03 17.00 11.02
C LEU A 78 7.35 15.73 10.23
N ALA A 79 8.32 15.80 9.30
CA ALA A 79 8.75 14.63 8.56
C ALA A 79 9.39 13.57 9.48
N GLU A 80 10.09 13.97 10.54
CA GLU A 80 10.61 13.06 11.56
C GLU A 80 9.48 12.41 12.36
N GLU A 81 8.55 13.24 12.86
CA GLU A 81 7.40 12.81 13.64
C GLU A 81 6.56 11.76 12.90
N PHE A 82 6.36 11.95 11.60
CA PHE A 82 5.62 11.03 10.74
C PHE A 82 6.46 9.88 10.16
N GLY A 83 7.73 9.74 10.54
CA GLY A 83 8.61 8.66 10.06
C GLY A 83 8.97 8.77 8.57
N LEU A 84 8.83 9.96 7.97
CA LEU A 84 9.09 10.26 6.56
C LEU A 84 10.55 10.68 6.30
N GLN A 85 11.47 10.08 7.03
CA GLN A 85 12.92 10.23 6.87
C GLN A 85 13.57 8.91 6.44
N TYR A 86 14.84 8.97 6.04
CA TYR A 86 15.65 7.81 5.66
C TYR A 86 15.02 6.92 4.58
N ASP A 87 14.36 5.82 4.98
CA ASP A 87 13.75 4.83 4.09
C ASP A 87 12.43 5.30 3.47
N CYS A 88 11.78 6.31 4.05
CA CYS A 88 10.50 6.85 3.57
C CYS A 88 10.58 8.35 3.23
N PRO A 89 11.51 8.82 2.38
CA PRO A 89 11.70 10.24 2.15
C PRO A 89 10.51 10.87 1.39
N VAL A 90 10.32 12.18 1.55
CA VAL A 90 9.42 12.96 0.68
C VAL A 90 9.98 13.04 -0.74
N PHE A 91 9.11 12.85 -1.75
CA PHE A 91 9.51 12.86 -3.16
C PHE A 91 8.43 13.50 -4.07
N PRO A 92 8.82 14.03 -5.25
CA PRO A 92 7.86 14.60 -6.20
C PRO A 92 6.82 13.57 -6.68
N GLY A 93 5.54 13.92 -6.55
CA GLY A 93 4.38 13.10 -6.88
C GLY A 93 3.95 12.13 -5.78
N MET A 94 4.39 12.34 -4.54
CA MET A 94 4.01 11.55 -3.37
C MET A 94 2.48 11.45 -3.21
N ALA A 95 1.77 12.57 -3.34
CA ALA A 95 0.30 12.59 -3.21
C ALA A 95 -0.36 11.67 -4.25
N ASN A 96 0.09 11.73 -5.50
CA ASN A 96 -0.40 10.83 -6.56
C ASN A 96 -0.07 9.37 -6.24
N TYR A 97 1.15 9.08 -5.80
CA TYR A 97 1.56 7.73 -5.46
C TYR A 97 0.69 7.13 -4.34
N VAL A 98 0.56 7.83 -3.22
CA VAL A 98 -0.21 7.41 -2.04
C VAL A 98 -1.67 7.13 -2.41
N THR A 99 -2.31 8.06 -3.12
CA THR A 99 -3.72 7.95 -3.50
C THR A 99 -3.97 6.81 -4.48
N HIS A 100 -3.06 6.55 -5.42
CA HIS A 100 -3.23 5.47 -6.39
C HIS A 100 -2.96 4.09 -5.79
N VAL A 101 -1.97 3.95 -4.89
CA VAL A 101 -1.71 2.69 -4.20
C VAL A 101 -2.91 2.28 -3.35
N ALA A 102 -3.39 3.18 -2.47
CA ALA A 102 -4.58 2.91 -1.67
C ALA A 102 -5.82 2.69 -2.56
N GLY A 103 -5.98 3.53 -3.59
CA GLY A 103 -7.09 3.47 -4.54
C GLY A 103 -7.16 2.15 -5.31
N GLY A 104 -6.02 1.58 -5.70
CA GLY A 104 -5.94 0.28 -6.34
C GLY A 104 -6.43 -0.86 -5.45
N SER A 105 -5.98 -0.91 -4.20
CA SER A 105 -6.41 -1.93 -3.23
C SER A 105 -7.88 -1.78 -2.84
N LEU A 106 -8.38 -0.54 -2.68
CA LEU A 106 -9.81 -0.28 -2.47
C LEU A 106 -10.66 -0.66 -3.69
N SER A 107 -10.18 -0.39 -4.92
CA SER A 107 -10.89 -0.78 -6.15
C SER A 107 -10.97 -2.31 -6.28
N ALA A 108 -9.90 -3.02 -5.93
CA ALA A 108 -9.86 -4.48 -5.87
C ALA A 108 -10.84 -5.02 -4.80
N ALA A 109 -10.84 -4.43 -3.60
CA ALA A 109 -11.75 -4.78 -2.52
C ALA A 109 -13.23 -4.61 -2.92
N ARG A 110 -13.57 -3.50 -3.59
CA ARG A 110 -14.93 -3.26 -4.14
C ARG A 110 -15.33 -4.30 -5.15
N ALA A 111 -14.46 -4.63 -6.11
CA ALA A 111 -14.75 -5.63 -7.12
C ALA A 111 -15.03 -7.02 -6.52
N LEU A 112 -14.39 -7.37 -5.40
CA LEU A 112 -14.70 -8.58 -4.64
C LEU A 112 -16.03 -8.46 -3.87
N ALA A 113 -16.24 -7.33 -3.19
CA ALA A 113 -17.45 -7.07 -2.40
C ALA A 113 -18.73 -7.03 -3.25
N ASP A 114 -18.64 -6.50 -4.47
CA ASP A 114 -19.75 -6.40 -5.41
C ASP A 114 -20.04 -7.73 -6.15
N GLY A 115 -19.18 -8.74 -5.98
CA GLY A 115 -19.29 -10.02 -6.69
C GLY A 115 -18.89 -9.95 -8.17
N ASP A 116 -18.14 -8.91 -8.55
CA ASP A 116 -17.67 -8.65 -9.91
C ASP A 116 -16.53 -9.60 -10.33
N CYS A 117 -15.84 -10.19 -9.35
CA CYS A 117 -14.79 -11.18 -9.54
C CYS A 117 -14.62 -12.08 -8.31
N ASP A 118 -14.05 -13.28 -8.50
CA ASP A 118 -13.64 -14.17 -7.41
C ASP A 118 -12.24 -13.85 -6.88
N VAL A 119 -11.39 -13.23 -7.73
CA VAL A 119 -10.00 -12.88 -7.43
C VAL A 119 -9.71 -11.51 -8.04
N ALA A 120 -9.25 -10.58 -7.20
CA ALA A 120 -8.74 -9.27 -7.60
C ALA A 120 -7.24 -9.17 -7.30
N ILE A 121 -6.48 -8.54 -8.19
CA ILE A 121 -5.02 -8.46 -8.09
C ILE A 121 -4.58 -7.01 -8.25
N HIS A 122 -3.83 -6.53 -7.26
CA HIS A 122 -3.19 -5.21 -7.28
C HIS A 122 -1.70 -5.34 -6.93
N TRP A 123 -0.86 -5.39 -7.96
CA TRP A 123 0.59 -5.64 -7.80
C TRP A 123 1.37 -4.50 -7.16
N ASP A 124 0.83 -3.28 -7.19
CA ASP A 124 1.48 -2.07 -6.65
C ASP A 124 1.22 -1.84 -5.16
N GLY A 125 0.24 -2.55 -4.59
CA GLY A 125 -0.14 -2.52 -3.19
C GLY A 125 0.62 -3.52 -2.32
N GLY A 126 0.02 -3.89 -1.19
CA GLY A 126 0.63 -4.81 -0.23
C GLY A 126 1.70 -4.13 0.62
N ARG A 127 1.49 -2.86 0.99
CA ARG A 127 2.46 -2.04 1.70
C ARG A 127 2.06 -1.90 3.16
N ASP A 128 2.96 -2.26 4.07
CA ASP A 128 2.74 -2.16 5.51
C ASP A 128 3.43 -0.91 6.09
N GLU A 129 2.69 -0.11 6.86
CA GLU A 129 2.93 1.27 7.34
C GLU A 129 4.39 1.73 7.56
N ALA A 130 4.65 3.04 7.33
CA ALA A 130 5.83 3.91 7.52
C ALA A 130 7.09 3.34 8.18
N SER A 131 7.52 2.19 7.68
CA SER A 131 8.80 1.57 7.94
C SER A 131 9.11 0.74 6.70
N GLY A 132 10.34 0.86 6.18
CA GLY A 132 10.72 0.14 4.97
C GLY A 132 9.87 0.45 3.72
N PHE A 133 9.72 1.73 3.36
CA PHE A 133 9.20 2.21 2.06
C PHE A 133 7.66 2.27 1.87
N CYS A 134 6.87 2.30 2.93
CA CYS A 134 5.40 2.30 2.87
C CYS A 134 4.81 3.59 3.45
N TYR A 135 4.00 4.32 2.70
CA TYR A 135 3.45 5.61 3.15
C TYR A 135 2.00 5.49 3.62
N VAL A 136 1.26 4.54 3.07
CA VAL A 136 -0.09 4.22 3.50
C VAL A 136 -0.26 2.71 3.57
N ASN A 137 -0.96 2.25 4.61
CA ASN A 137 -1.33 0.86 4.76
C ASN A 137 -2.58 0.55 3.91
N ASP A 138 -2.37 0.29 2.63
CA ASP A 138 -3.46 0.00 1.68
C ASP A 138 -4.19 -1.32 1.99
N ILE A 139 -3.50 -2.25 2.67
CA ILE A 139 -4.06 -3.52 3.12
C ILE A 139 -5.12 -3.28 4.20
N VAL A 140 -4.81 -2.46 5.20
CA VAL A 140 -5.76 -2.15 6.29
C VAL A 140 -7.01 -1.47 5.74
N LEU A 141 -6.84 -0.52 4.83
CA LEU A 141 -7.96 0.15 4.14
C LEU A 141 -8.81 -0.86 3.35
N ALA A 142 -8.17 -1.75 2.58
CA ALA A 142 -8.88 -2.77 1.81
C ALA A 142 -9.62 -3.78 2.71
N ILE A 143 -9.01 -4.23 3.81
CA ILE A 143 -9.66 -5.10 4.79
C ILE A 143 -10.85 -4.38 5.43
N GLY A 144 -10.70 -3.10 5.80
CA GLY A 144 -11.80 -2.27 6.32
C GLY A 144 -12.99 -2.25 5.38
N GLN A 145 -12.75 -2.00 4.09
CA GLN A 145 -13.78 -2.05 3.05
C GLN A 145 -14.42 -3.45 2.93
N LEU A 146 -13.62 -4.52 2.93
CA LEU A 146 -14.13 -5.89 2.85
C LEU A 146 -14.99 -6.29 4.07
N GLN A 147 -14.76 -5.70 5.24
CA GLN A 147 -15.56 -5.99 6.44
C GLN A 147 -17.01 -5.50 6.34
N GLU A 148 -17.34 -4.62 5.41
CA GLU A 148 -18.72 -4.20 5.16
C GLU A 148 -19.56 -5.36 4.57
N THR A 149 -18.94 -6.22 3.78
CA THR A 149 -19.59 -7.33 3.08
C THR A 149 -19.30 -8.69 3.70
N PHE A 150 -18.07 -8.92 4.16
CA PHE A 150 -17.62 -10.23 4.64
C PHE A 150 -17.54 -10.28 6.17
N PRO A 151 -18.16 -11.28 6.83
CA PRO A 151 -18.20 -11.34 8.30
C PRO A 151 -16.83 -11.66 8.92
N ARG A 152 -15.99 -12.40 8.20
CA ARG A 152 -14.65 -12.84 8.62
C ARG A 152 -13.68 -12.69 7.46
N ILE A 153 -12.48 -12.19 7.76
CA ILE A 153 -11.39 -11.98 6.80
C ILE A 153 -10.14 -12.68 7.34
N MET A 154 -9.38 -13.31 6.46
CA MET A 154 -8.08 -13.85 6.77
C MET A 154 -7.05 -13.10 5.94
N TYR A 155 -6.09 -12.47 6.61
CA TYR A 155 -4.91 -11.87 6.01
C TYR A 155 -3.75 -12.87 6.10
N ILE A 156 -3.16 -13.19 4.95
CA ILE A 156 -1.99 -14.08 4.85
C ILE A 156 -0.84 -13.27 4.29
N ASP A 157 0.23 -13.19 5.06
CA ASP A 157 1.46 -12.50 4.70
C ASP A 157 2.60 -13.51 4.47
N ILE A 158 3.21 -13.41 3.30
CA ILE A 158 4.35 -14.23 2.87
C ILE A 158 5.59 -13.37 2.57
N ASP A 159 5.57 -12.09 2.95
CA ASP A 159 6.77 -11.25 2.91
C ASP A 159 7.81 -11.80 3.89
N VAL A 160 9.08 -11.51 3.59
CA VAL A 160 10.19 -11.93 4.44
C VAL A 160 10.18 -11.18 5.78
N HIS A 161 9.62 -9.97 5.80
CA HIS A 161 9.41 -9.16 7.01
C HIS A 161 8.05 -9.49 7.63
N HIS A 162 7.93 -9.26 8.94
CA HIS A 162 6.66 -9.38 9.63
C HIS A 162 5.73 -8.25 9.20
N GLY A 163 4.50 -8.60 8.78
CA GLY A 163 3.41 -7.65 8.54
C GLY A 163 2.81 -7.10 9.83
N ASP A 164 3.64 -6.43 10.62
CA ASP A 164 3.32 -5.98 11.97
C ASP A 164 2.32 -4.83 12.01
N GLY A 165 2.25 -3.98 10.97
CA GLY A 165 1.27 -2.89 10.91
C GLY A 165 -0.14 -3.43 10.67
N VAL A 166 -0.32 -4.39 9.77
CA VAL A 166 -1.62 -5.08 9.58
C VAL A 166 -2.01 -5.87 10.83
N GLU A 167 -1.05 -6.53 11.49
CA GLU A 167 -1.29 -7.23 12.75
C GLU A 167 -1.77 -6.26 13.85
N LYS A 168 -1.07 -5.15 14.07
CA LYS A 168 -1.44 -4.13 15.07
C LYS A 168 -2.82 -3.53 14.79
N ALA A 169 -3.12 -3.21 13.53
CA ALA A 169 -4.40 -2.62 13.13
C ALA A 169 -5.61 -3.51 13.49
N PHE A 170 -5.43 -4.84 13.49
CA PHE A 170 -6.51 -5.79 13.73
C PHE A 170 -6.33 -6.68 14.97
N ALA A 171 -5.34 -6.40 15.82
CA ALA A 171 -4.99 -7.22 17.00
C ALA A 171 -6.19 -7.49 17.93
N PHE A 172 -7.14 -6.56 18.01
CA PHE A 172 -8.33 -6.67 18.86
C PHE A 172 -9.62 -7.00 18.09
N SER A 173 -9.53 -7.23 16.77
CA SER A 173 -10.70 -7.53 15.95
C SER A 173 -10.98 -9.04 15.92
N PRO A 174 -12.15 -9.50 16.41
CA PRO A 174 -12.52 -10.91 16.29
C PRO A 174 -12.90 -11.32 14.85
N ARG A 175 -12.93 -10.35 13.92
CA ARG A 175 -13.36 -10.55 12.52
C ARG A 175 -12.19 -10.75 11.56
N VAL A 176 -10.95 -10.46 11.98
CA VAL A 176 -9.77 -10.56 11.12
C VAL A 176 -8.76 -11.49 11.77
N LEU A 177 -8.32 -12.49 11.03
CA LEU A 177 -7.20 -13.35 11.39
C LEU A 177 -5.98 -12.92 10.57
N THR A 178 -4.90 -12.52 11.23
CA THR A 178 -3.62 -12.22 10.59
C THR A 178 -2.67 -13.41 10.74
N VAL A 179 -2.09 -13.89 9.64
CA VAL A 179 -1.11 -14.99 9.63
C VAL A 179 0.08 -14.54 8.80
N SER A 180 1.26 -14.42 9.42
CA SER A 180 2.49 -14.01 8.74
C SER A 180 3.57 -15.08 8.89
N PHE A 181 4.24 -15.42 7.79
CA PHE A 181 5.42 -16.29 7.76
C PHE A 181 6.64 -15.47 7.39
N HIS A 182 7.42 -15.05 8.38
CA HIS A 182 8.55 -14.14 8.20
C HIS A 182 9.84 -14.67 8.84
N ARG A 183 10.97 -14.06 8.48
CA ARG A 183 12.26 -14.35 9.11
C ARG A 183 12.32 -13.67 10.47
N GLN A 184 12.62 -14.44 11.51
CA GLN A 184 12.78 -13.93 12.87
C GLN A 184 14.22 -14.14 13.35
N GLU A 185 15.04 -13.07 13.31
CA GLU A 185 16.43 -13.08 13.76
C GLU A 185 16.79 -11.74 14.43
N LEU A 186 17.77 -11.74 15.33
CA LEU A 186 18.29 -10.52 15.95
C LEU A 186 18.79 -9.54 14.88
N GLY A 187 18.24 -8.34 14.87
CA GLY A 187 18.61 -7.29 13.92
C GLY A 187 17.92 -7.39 12.56
N PHE A 188 16.92 -8.27 12.41
CA PHE A 188 16.07 -8.34 11.23
C PHE A 188 14.77 -7.56 11.46
N PHE A 189 14.50 -6.57 10.60
CA PHE A 189 13.32 -5.71 10.70
C PHE A 189 12.01 -6.53 10.56
N PRO A 190 10.94 -6.26 11.34
CA PRO A 190 10.74 -5.18 12.33
C PRO A 190 11.18 -5.49 13.78
N GLY A 191 11.79 -6.65 14.06
CA GLY A 191 12.03 -7.10 15.44
C GLY A 191 13.46 -6.90 15.98
N GLU A 192 13.61 -6.00 16.98
CA GLU A 192 14.65 -6.13 18.01
C GLU A 192 14.16 -6.98 19.19
N THR A 193 15.07 -7.83 19.70
CA THR A 193 14.98 -8.75 20.85
C THR A 193 14.25 -10.09 20.70
N LEU A 194 15.04 -11.17 20.80
CA LEU A 194 14.57 -12.47 21.26
C LEU A 194 13.97 -12.32 22.66
N VAL A 195 12.70 -12.62 22.83
CA VAL A 195 12.19 -12.96 24.17
C VAL A 195 12.83 -14.29 24.54
N GLY A 196 13.72 -14.24 25.52
CA GLY A 196 14.40 -15.43 26.05
C GLY A 196 13.41 -16.49 26.53
N SER A 197 13.75 -17.73 26.18
CA SER A 197 13.47 -19.02 26.84
C SER A 197 12.43 -19.07 27.95
#